data_AF-A0A9N9K2F3-F1
#
_entry.id   AF-A0A9N9K2F3-F1
#
_cell.length_a   1.000
_cell.length_b   1.000
_cell.length_c   1.000
_cell.angle_alpha   90.00
_cell.angle_beta   90.00
_cell.angle_gamma   90.00
#
_symmetry.space_group_name_H-M   'P 1'
#
loop_
_entity.id
_entity.type
_entity.pdbx_description
1 polymer ?
#
loop_
_entity_poly.entity_id
_entity_poly.type
_entity_poly.pdbx_seq_one_letter_code
_entity_poly.pdbx_strand_id
1 'polypeptide(L)'
;MKQHFGGRAPHRLTPYVEVLQTRVNKVNKAAVCKACIDKLGREIALERSIFTNTKACTKAHFKKCQSFFEKYNEEERAEILHGFLDDNNWWEIIEELKSHLLPFMATLNHLQRDAARLSDVLHSFAYFMQLYKNKSDSF
;
A
#
# COMPACT_ATOMS: atom_id res chain seq x y z
N MET A 1 18.05 15.59 24.67
CA MET A 1 17.69 16.80 23.89
C MET A 1 17.16 16.37 22.53
N LYS A 2 15.91 16.68 22.17
CA LYS A 2 15.40 16.52 20.80
C LYS A 2 15.33 17.93 20.18
N GLN A 3 16.23 18.24 19.27
CA GLN A 3 16.19 19.50 18.52
C GLN A 3 14.97 19.47 17.60
N HIS A 4 13.98 20.33 17.88
CA HIS A 4 12.88 20.59 16.96
C HIS A 4 13.37 21.51 15.84
N PHE A 5 13.51 20.97 14.63
CA PHE A 5 13.72 21.77 13.43
C PHE A 5 12.36 22.08 12.82
N GLY A 6 12.03 23.38 12.66
CA GLY A 6 10.84 23.82 11.95
C GLY A 6 10.81 23.23 10.54
N GLY A 7 9.74 22.50 10.22
CA GLY A 7 9.56 21.80 8.96
C GLY A 7 8.35 20.87 8.99
N ARG A 8 7.83 20.48 7.82
CA ARG A 8 6.79 19.47 7.70
C ARG A 8 7.28 18.16 8.35
N ALA A 9 6.40 17.48 9.07
CA ALA A 9 6.73 16.22 9.71
C ALA A 9 7.34 15.23 8.69
N PRO A 10 8.35 14.42 9.09
CA PRO A 10 8.89 13.38 8.24
C PRO A 10 7.80 12.42 7.75
N HIS A 11 7.88 11.97 6.50
CA HIS A 11 6.93 11.00 5.97
C HIS A 11 7.25 9.58 6.44
N ARG A 12 6.29 8.65 6.33
CA ARG A 12 6.45 7.27 6.81
C ARG A 12 7.64 6.49 6.25
N LEU A 13 8.15 6.87 5.06
CA LEU A 13 9.34 6.25 4.47
C LEU A 13 10.67 6.78 5.01
N THR A 14 10.66 7.82 5.86
CA THR A 14 11.89 8.43 6.38
C THR A 14 12.78 7.45 7.18
N PRO A 15 12.27 6.47 7.95
CA PRO A 15 13.10 5.50 8.64
C PRO A 15 14.02 4.67 7.71
N TYR A 16 13.67 4.54 6.43
CA TYR A 16 14.37 3.71 5.45
C TYR A 16 15.39 4.49 4.59
N VAL A 17 15.52 5.80 4.82
CA VAL A 17 16.48 6.67 4.15
C VAL A 17 17.32 7.44 5.15
N GLU A 18 18.51 7.85 4.74
CA GLU A 18 19.29 8.85 5.46
C GLU A 18 19.06 10.21 4.80
N VAL A 19 18.55 11.18 5.57
CA VAL A 19 18.33 12.56 5.09
C VAL A 19 19.63 13.34 5.23
N LEU A 20 20.16 13.81 4.11
CA LEU A 20 21.40 14.58 4.04
C LEU A 20 21.13 16.05 4.38
N GLN A 21 22.17 16.77 4.80
CA GLN A 21 22.07 18.22 5.02
C GLN A 21 22.05 19.01 3.71
N THR A 22 22.60 18.43 2.64
CA THR A 22 22.54 19.00 1.29
C THR A 22 21.11 19.00 0.76
N ARG A 23 20.83 19.92 -0.16
CA ARG A 23 19.53 20.03 -0.82
C ARG A 23 19.68 19.64 -2.29
N VAL A 24 18.70 18.90 -2.81
CA VAL A 24 18.64 18.59 -4.25
C VAL A 24 18.05 19.76 -5.04
N ASN A 25 17.15 20.51 -4.42
CA ASN A 25 16.56 21.72 -4.98
C ASN A 25 16.39 22.79 -3.89
N LYS A 26 15.91 23.98 -4.24
CA LYS A 26 15.78 25.12 -3.30
C LYS A 26 15.05 24.77 -1.99
N VAL A 27 14.11 23.83 -2.03
CA VAL A 27 13.19 23.54 -0.91
C VAL A 27 13.51 22.22 -0.21
N ASN A 28 13.86 21.16 -0.94
CA ASN A 28 13.89 19.80 -0.41
C ASN A 28 15.33 19.32 -0.15
N LYS A 29 15.52 18.73 1.04
CA LYS A 29 16.77 18.03 1.38
C LYS A 29 16.97 16.80 0.49
N ALA A 30 18.22 16.42 0.32
CA ALA A 30 18.60 15.15 -0.30
C ALA A 30 18.37 13.99 0.68
N ALA A 31 18.11 12.81 0.14
CA ALA A 31 18.03 11.56 0.86
C ALA A 31 18.75 10.46 0.07
N VAL A 32 19.28 9.49 0.79
CA VAL A 32 19.92 8.29 0.24
C VAL A 32 19.31 7.04 0.87
N CYS A 33 19.15 5.98 0.10
CA CYS A 33 18.58 4.72 0.57
C CYS A 33 19.51 4.00 1.55
N LYS A 34 19.01 3.63 2.74
CA LYS A 34 19.81 2.88 3.73
C LYS A 34 20.21 1.49 3.23
N ALA A 35 19.32 0.82 2.49
CA ALA A 35 19.64 -0.50 1.92
C ALA A 35 20.79 -0.41 0.89
N CYS A 36 20.87 0.69 0.12
CA CYS A 36 22.02 0.93 -0.75
C CYS A 36 23.29 1.17 0.04
N ILE A 37 23.24 1.92 1.14
CA ILE A 37 24.40 2.14 2.02
C ILE A 37 24.91 0.81 2.56
N ASP A 38 24.02 -0.05 3.06
CA ASP A 38 24.39 -1.32 3.66
C ASP A 38 25.01 -2.29 2.64
N LYS A 39 24.50 -2.30 1.40
CA LYS A 39 24.93 -3.25 0.37
C LYS A 39 26.13 -2.77 -0.46
N LEU A 40 26.15 -1.49 -0.83
CA LEU A 40 27.15 -0.90 -1.74
C LEU A 40 28.25 -0.13 -1.00
N GLY A 41 28.05 0.18 0.27
CA GLY A 41 28.88 1.13 1.01
C GLY A 41 28.40 2.57 0.81
N ARG A 42 28.71 3.41 1.81
CA ARG A 42 28.21 4.78 1.91
C ARG A 42 28.61 5.65 0.71
N GLU A 43 29.87 5.59 0.28
CA GLU A 43 30.39 6.43 -0.81
C GLU A 43 29.67 6.14 -2.14
N ILE A 44 29.59 4.87 -2.52
CA ILE A 44 28.92 4.44 -3.75
C ILE A 44 27.43 4.75 -3.70
N ALA A 45 26.78 4.56 -2.54
CA ALA A 45 25.38 4.90 -2.36
C ALA A 45 25.12 6.41 -2.50
N LEU A 46 26.01 7.26 -1.98
CA LEU A 46 25.91 8.71 -2.13
C LEU A 46 26.14 9.17 -3.58
N GLU A 47 26.93 8.45 -4.37
CA GLU A 47 27.11 8.76 -5.78
C GLU A 47 25.90 8.34 -6.63
N ARG A 48 25.33 7.16 -6.37
CA ARG A 48 24.36 6.51 -7.29
C ARG A 48 22.91 6.54 -6.82
N SER A 49 22.65 6.88 -5.56
CA SER A 49 21.35 6.65 -4.91
C SER A 49 20.84 7.88 -4.13
N ILE A 50 21.27 9.09 -4.51
CA ILE A 50 20.70 10.33 -3.97
C ILE A 50 19.43 10.71 -4.72
N PHE A 51 18.39 11.09 -3.98
CA PHE A 51 17.14 11.62 -4.51
C PHE A 51 16.54 12.69 -3.60
N THR A 52 15.53 13.40 -4.10
CA THR A 52 14.78 14.38 -3.32
C THR A 52 14.02 13.68 -2.18
N ASN A 53 14.13 14.18 -0.95
CA ASN A 53 13.44 13.63 0.23
C ASN A 53 11.93 13.95 0.24
N THR A 54 11.18 13.29 -0.65
CA THR A 54 9.71 13.28 -0.66
C THR A 54 9.19 11.84 -0.63
N LYS A 55 7.96 11.62 -0.15
CA LYS A 55 7.32 10.29 -0.13
C LYS A 55 7.30 9.69 -1.55
N ALA A 56 6.95 10.49 -2.55
CA ALA A 56 6.86 10.06 -3.95
C ALA A 56 8.22 9.64 -4.53
N CYS A 57 9.26 10.48 -4.40
CA CYS A 57 10.60 10.14 -4.91
C CYS A 57 11.21 8.93 -4.18
N THR A 58 11.01 8.85 -2.86
CA THR A 58 11.48 7.72 -2.05
C THR A 58 10.81 6.42 -2.50
N LYS A 59 9.48 6.41 -2.67
CA LYS A 59 8.72 5.26 -3.16
C LYS A 59 9.15 4.86 -4.58
N ALA A 60 9.36 5.84 -5.47
CA ALA A 60 9.84 5.59 -6.83
C ALA A 60 11.24 4.98 -6.85
N HIS A 61 12.13 5.36 -5.93
CA HIS A 61 13.43 4.72 -5.77
C HIS A 61 13.28 3.27 -5.29
N PHE A 62 12.53 3.02 -4.21
CA PHE A 62 12.37 1.67 -3.65
C PHE A 62 11.81 0.66 -4.65
N LYS A 63 10.85 1.06 -5.50
CA LYS A 63 10.26 0.21 -6.55
C LYS A 63 11.27 -0.38 -7.55
N LYS A 64 12.44 0.24 -7.72
CA LYS A 64 13.47 -0.18 -8.69
C LYS A 64 14.83 -0.48 -8.05
N CYS A 65 14.91 -0.46 -6.73
CA CYS A 65 16.18 -0.55 -6.01
C CYS A 65 16.51 -2.00 -5.68
N GLN A 66 17.52 -2.56 -6.35
CA GLN A 66 17.97 -3.93 -6.11
C GLN A 66 18.38 -4.16 -4.64
N SER A 67 19.18 -3.24 -4.06
CA SER A 67 19.61 -3.36 -2.66
C SER A 67 18.43 -3.35 -1.68
N PHE A 68 17.36 -2.61 -1.99
CA PHE A 68 16.13 -2.62 -1.20
C PHE A 68 15.39 -3.95 -1.33
N PHE A 69 15.30 -4.49 -2.55
CA PHE A 69 14.66 -5.78 -2.80
C PHE A 69 15.41 -6.96 -2.14
N GLU A 70 16.73 -6.90 -2.07
CA GLU A 70 17.54 -7.91 -1.38
C GLU A 70 17.48 -7.80 0.14
N LYS A 71 17.28 -6.59 0.67
CA LYS A 71 17.27 -6.36 2.13
C LYS A 71 15.96 -6.80 2.79
N TYR A 72 14.83 -6.58 2.12
CA TYR A 72 13.50 -6.81 2.68
C TYR A 72 12.77 -7.89 1.89
N ASN A 73 12.06 -8.77 2.60
CA ASN A 73 11.22 -9.79 1.98
C ASN A 73 9.95 -9.18 1.35
N GLU A 74 9.14 -9.99 0.67
CA GLU A 74 7.96 -9.50 -0.05
C GLU A 74 6.93 -8.81 0.86
N GLU A 75 6.64 -9.38 2.03
CA GLU A 75 5.68 -8.84 2.99
C GLU A 75 6.17 -7.50 3.57
N GLU A 76 7.43 -7.45 4.00
CA GLU A 76 8.07 -6.22 4.49
C GLU A 76 8.09 -5.13 3.42
N ARG A 77 8.40 -5.48 2.16
CA ARG A 77 8.36 -4.52 1.05
C ARG A 77 6.97 -4.00 0.79
N ALA A 78 5.96 -4.87 0.84
CA ALA A 78 4.57 -4.48 0.69
C ALA A 78 4.16 -3.49 1.79
N GLU A 79 4.49 -3.79 3.05
CA GLU A 79 4.25 -2.91 4.19
C GLU A 79 4.97 -1.56 4.03
N ILE A 80 6.25 -1.57 3.67
CA ILE A 80 7.02 -0.34 3.49
C ILE A 80 6.47 0.49 2.33
N LEU A 81 6.19 -0.11 1.18
CA LEU A 81 5.76 0.63 -0.02
C LEU A 81 4.32 1.10 0.07
N HIS A 82 3.44 0.28 0.61
CA HIS A 82 2.01 0.57 0.62
C HIS A 82 1.58 1.16 1.95
N GLY A 83 2.17 0.72 3.07
CA GLY A 83 1.71 1.04 4.41
C GLY A 83 0.28 0.54 4.50
N PHE A 84 0.00 -0.46 5.34
CA PHE A 84 -1.29 -1.15 5.30
C PHE A 84 -2.56 -0.26 5.29
N LEU A 85 -2.45 1.06 5.56
CA LEU A 85 -3.56 2.03 5.58
C LEU A 85 -3.23 3.43 5.01
N ASP A 86 -2.27 3.59 4.08
CA ASP A 86 -1.82 4.95 3.65
C ASP A 86 -1.85 5.18 2.12
N ASP A 87 -3.04 5.13 1.51
CA ASP A 87 -3.55 5.98 0.41
C ASP A 87 -4.85 5.37 -0.20
N ASN A 88 -5.67 6.21 -0.86
CA ASN A 88 -7.03 6.03 -1.43
C ASN A 88 -7.49 4.62 -1.91
N ASN A 89 -6.57 3.71 -2.21
CA ASN A 89 -6.87 2.32 -2.55
C ASN A 89 -7.57 1.57 -1.40
N TRP A 90 -7.36 1.98 -0.15
CA TRP A 90 -8.11 1.39 0.99
C TRP A 90 -9.61 1.62 0.86
N TRP A 91 -10.03 2.83 0.48
CA TRP A 91 -11.44 3.13 0.28
C TRP A 91 -12.00 2.37 -0.92
N GLU A 92 -11.22 2.22 -2.00
CA GLU A 92 -11.61 1.40 -3.15
C GLU A 92 -11.78 -0.08 -2.77
N ILE A 93 -10.85 -0.64 -1.99
CA ILE A 93 -10.95 -2.02 -1.47
C ILE A 93 -12.17 -2.17 -0.54
N ILE A 94 -12.41 -1.19 0.35
CA ILE A 94 -13.60 -1.19 1.21
C ILE A 94 -14.88 -1.14 0.36
N GLU A 95 -14.95 -0.29 -0.66
CA GLU A 95 -16.13 -0.18 -1.51
C GLU A 95 -16.34 -1.45 -2.34
N GLU A 96 -15.28 -2.08 -2.85
CA GLU A 96 -15.38 -3.39 -3.50
C GLU A 96 -15.88 -4.45 -2.51
N LEU A 97 -15.31 -4.52 -1.31
CA LEU A 97 -15.76 -5.46 -0.27
C LEU A 97 -17.22 -5.23 0.12
N LYS A 98 -17.67 -3.97 0.26
CA LYS A 98 -19.08 -3.64 0.52
C LYS A 98 -19.98 -4.09 -0.62
N SER A 99 -19.57 -3.89 -1.87
CA SER A 99 -20.34 -4.33 -3.04
C SER A 99 -20.57 -5.84 -3.04
N HIS A 100 -19.65 -6.61 -2.45
CA HIS A 100 -19.79 -8.04 -2.26
C HIS A 100 -20.59 -8.41 -1.01
N LEU A 101 -20.32 -7.78 0.13
CA LEU A 101 -20.94 -8.17 1.40
C LEU A 101 -22.41 -7.76 1.50
N LEU A 102 -22.80 -6.61 0.94
CA LEU A 102 -24.16 -6.08 1.07
C LEU A 102 -25.23 -6.98 0.42
N PRO A 103 -25.05 -7.50 -0.81
CA PRO A 103 -26.00 -8.46 -1.39
C PRO A 103 -26.13 -9.73 -0.55
N PHE A 104 -25.03 -10.24 0.00
CA PHE A 104 -25.05 -11.41 0.89
C PHE A 104 -25.82 -11.11 2.18
N MET A 105 -25.56 -9.98 2.83
CA MET A 105 -26.28 -9.56 4.03
C MET A 105 -27.77 -9.35 3.77
N ALA A 106 -28.15 -8.72 2.65
CA ALA A 106 -29.54 -8.52 2.27
C ALA A 106 -30.27 -9.86 2.03
N THR A 107 -29.58 -10.79 1.37
CA THR A 107 -30.07 -12.14 1.12
C THR A 107 -30.23 -12.91 2.42
N LEU A 108 -29.23 -12.92 3.30
CA LEU A 108 -29.31 -13.56 4.60
C LEU A 108 -30.45 -12.97 5.44
N ASN A 109 -30.60 -11.65 5.48
CA ASN A 109 -31.71 -10.98 6.17
C ASN A 109 -33.08 -11.34 5.57
N HIS A 110 -33.16 -11.63 4.26
CA HIS A 110 -34.39 -12.09 3.62
C HIS A 110 -34.71 -13.54 4.00
N LEU A 111 -33.69 -14.42 3.94
CA LEU A 111 -33.82 -15.84 4.25
C LEU A 111 -34.01 -16.14 5.73
N GLN A 112 -33.53 -15.26 6.62
CA GLN A 112 -33.70 -15.35 8.08
C GLN A 112 -35.09 -14.92 8.56
N ARG A 113 -35.95 -14.39 7.68
CA ARG A 113 -37.36 -14.12 8.03
C ARG A 113 -38.11 -15.44 8.04
N ASP A 114 -38.99 -15.64 9.02
CA ASP A 114 -39.92 -16.79 9.10
C ASP A 114 -40.94 -16.87 7.94
N ALA A 115 -40.79 -16.04 6.91
CA ALA A 115 -41.60 -16.01 5.69
C ALA A 115 -40.81 -16.38 4.42
N ALA A 116 -39.52 -16.73 4.52
CA ALA A 116 -38.72 -17.09 3.37
C ALA A 116 -39.22 -18.40 2.73
N ARG A 117 -39.49 -18.36 1.43
CA ARG A 117 -39.96 -19.53 0.68
C ARG A 117 -38.77 -20.31 0.13
N LEU A 118 -38.98 -21.60 -0.15
CA LEU A 118 -37.97 -22.43 -0.82
C LEU A 118 -37.50 -21.83 -2.16
N SER A 119 -38.42 -21.17 -2.89
CA SER A 119 -38.08 -20.44 -4.12
C SER A 119 -37.08 -19.31 -3.87
N ASP A 120 -37.17 -18.63 -2.74
CA ASP A 120 -36.31 -17.49 -2.39
C ASP A 120 -34.90 -17.99 -2.04
N VAL A 121 -34.79 -19.14 -1.38
CA VAL A 121 -33.52 -19.84 -1.15
C VAL A 121 -32.88 -20.22 -2.48
N LEU A 122 -33.61 -20.91 -3.36
CA LEU A 122 -33.09 -21.34 -4.67
C LEU A 122 -32.64 -20.15 -5.53
N HIS A 123 -33.42 -19.08 -5.55
CA HIS A 123 -33.09 -17.86 -6.31
C HIS A 123 -31.84 -17.18 -5.77
N SER A 124 -31.68 -17.15 -4.44
CA SER A 124 -30.50 -16.61 -3.75
C SER A 124 -29.23 -17.38 -4.11
N PHE A 125 -29.28 -18.72 -4.08
CA PHE A 125 -28.15 -19.57 -4.48
C PHE A 125 -27.79 -19.39 -5.96
N ALA A 126 -28.79 -19.32 -6.84
CA ALA A 126 -28.57 -19.08 -8.27
C ALA A 126 -27.91 -17.71 -8.53
N TYR A 127 -28.35 -16.67 -7.82
CA TYR A 127 -27.76 -15.33 -7.88
C TYR A 127 -26.27 -15.35 -7.46
N PHE A 128 -25.92 -16.01 -6.36
CA PHE A 128 -24.51 -16.13 -5.95
C PHE A 128 -23.67 -16.90 -6.97
N MET A 129 -24.17 -18.02 -7.48
CA MET A 129 -23.47 -18.80 -8.51
C MET A 129 -23.19 -17.97 -9.78
N GLN A 130 -24.13 -17.12 -10.18
CA GLN A 130 -23.96 -16.21 -11.30
C GLN A 130 -22.92 -15.11 -11.01
N LEU A 131 -22.93 -14.54 -9.81
CA LEU A 131 -21.93 -13.57 -9.38
C LEU A 131 -20.50 -14.16 -9.40
N TYR A 132 -20.33 -15.39 -8.91
CA TYR A 132 -19.02 -16.08 -8.93
C TYR A 132 -18.57 -16.42 -10.35
N LYS A 133 -19.48 -16.89 -11.21
CA LYS A 133 -19.16 -17.23 -12.60
C LYS A 133 -18.75 -16.02 -13.44
N ASN A 134 -19.43 -14.89 -13.28
CA ASN A 134 -19.09 -13.67 -14.02
C ASN A 134 -17.71 -13.12 -13.64
N LYS A 135 -17.18 -13.45 -12.44
CA LYS A 135 -15.83 -13.05 -12.01
C LYS A 135 -14.71 -13.98 -12.50
N SER A 136 -14.97 -15.29 -12.71
CA SER A 136 -13.95 -16.20 -13.26
C SER A 136 -13.59 -15.87 -14.71
N ASP A 137 -14.49 -15.19 -15.41
CA ASP A 137 -14.35 -14.86 -16.84
C ASP A 137 -13.71 -13.47 -17.08
N SER A 138 -13.28 -12.76 -16.02
CA SER A 138 -12.66 -11.42 -16.08
C SER A 138 -11.15 -11.39 -15.76
N PHE A 139 -10.47 -12.55 -15.77
CA PHE A 139 -9.01 -12.67 -15.64
C PHE A 139 -8.36 -13.21 -16.91
#